data_AF-A0A8J2Z771-F1
#
_entry.id   AF-A0A8J2Z771-F1
#
_cell.length_a   1.000
_cell.length_b   1.000
_cell.length_c   1.000
_cell.angle_alpha   90.00
_cell.angle_beta   90.00
_cell.angle_gamma   90.00
#
_symmetry.space_group_name_H-M   'P 1'
#
loop_
_entity.id
_entity.type
_entity.pdbx_description
1 polymer ?
#
loop_
_entity_poly.entity_id
_entity_poly.type
_entity_poly.pdbx_seq_one_letter_code
_entity_poly.pdbx_strand_id
1 'polypeptide(L)'
;MNDMSDIVFKTTEDQQNFEKAKKLLKRTLKLFHADGGIGIAQDQHQKILSYEFIINLNKVPVNFGTCLTTYELLEKSKLYHELVKDSITSKIDIYENCASKAQSNPSYRPLMIDLQIASEKVRQIHQIENNLMPSKLVH
;
A
#
# COMPACT_ATOMS: atom_id res chain seq x y z
N MET A 1 5.90 -0.12 25.41
CA MET A 1 4.91 -1.21 25.46
C MET A 1 4.13 -1.12 24.16
N ASN A 2 4.36 -2.04 23.22
CA ASN A 2 3.54 -2.12 22.02
C ASN A 2 2.25 -2.83 22.42
N ASP A 3 1.18 -2.06 22.51
CA ASP A 3 -0.17 -2.59 22.64
C ASP A 3 -0.55 -3.18 21.27
N MET A 4 0.05 -4.33 20.93
CA MET A 4 -0.52 -5.20 19.90
C MET A 4 -1.71 -5.87 20.57
N SER A 5 -2.84 -5.16 20.62
CA SER A 5 -4.14 -5.82 20.76
C SER A 5 -4.17 -6.96 19.75
N ASP A 6 -4.19 -8.20 20.24
CA ASP A 6 -4.18 -9.38 19.38
C ASP A 6 -5.29 -9.25 18.34
N ILE A 7 -4.93 -9.23 17.06
CA ILE A 7 -5.89 -9.11 15.97
C ILE A 7 -6.76 -10.36 16.01
N VAL A 8 -8.04 -10.20 16.36
CA VAL A 8 -8.99 -11.30 16.45
C VAL A 8 -9.53 -11.62 15.06
N PHE A 9 -8.92 -12.60 14.39
CA PHE A 9 -9.45 -13.15 13.14
C PHE A 9 -10.63 -14.08 13.41
N LYS A 10 -11.66 -14.00 12.54
CA LYS A 10 -12.85 -14.86 12.65
C LYS A 10 -12.57 -16.31 12.31
N THR A 11 -11.58 -16.55 11.43
CA THR A 11 -11.23 -17.88 10.95
C THR A 11 -9.71 -18.07 10.90
N THR A 12 -9.26 -19.33 10.99
CA THR A 12 -7.84 -19.68 10.80
C THR A 12 -7.36 -19.33 9.39
N GLU A 13 -8.24 -19.42 8.39
CA GLU A 13 -7.91 -19.09 7.02
C GLU A 13 -7.66 -17.58 6.83
N ASP A 14 -8.47 -16.73 7.49
CA ASP A 14 -8.25 -15.28 7.51
C ASP A 14 -6.88 -14.94 8.08
N GLN A 15 -6.51 -15.54 9.21
CA GLN A 15 -5.19 -15.35 9.82
C GLN A 15 -4.07 -15.79 8.87
N GLN A 16 -4.21 -16.95 8.21
CA GLN A 16 -3.22 -17.44 7.27
C GLN A 16 -3.06 -16.53 6.05
N ASN A 17 -4.17 -16.04 5.50
CA ASN A 17 -4.18 -15.13 4.36
C ASN A 17 -3.52 -13.79 4.74
N PHE A 18 -3.85 -13.24 5.91
CA PHE A 18 -3.23 -12.02 6.43
C PHE A 18 -1.72 -12.17 6.59
N GLU A 19 -1.23 -13.24 7.22
CA GLU A 19 0.21 -13.44 7.42
C GLU A 19 0.96 -13.67 6.10
N LYS A 20 0.36 -14.38 5.15
CA LYS A 20 0.91 -14.53 3.78
C LYS A 20 1.00 -13.17 3.08
N ALA A 21 -0.06 -12.37 3.14
CA ALA A 21 -0.10 -11.03 2.54
C ALA A 21 0.96 -10.12 3.17
N LYS A 22 1.05 -10.08 4.50
CA LYS A 22 2.04 -9.31 5.25
C LYS A 22 3.48 -9.67 4.87
N LYS A 23 3.78 -10.97 4.78
CA LYS A 23 5.11 -11.46 4.37
C LYS A 23 5.43 -11.08 2.93
N LEU A 24 4.45 -11.17 2.03
CA LEU A 24 4.62 -10.83 0.62
C LEU A 24 4.82 -9.32 0.44
N LEU A 25 3.96 -8.50 1.06
CA LEU A 25 4.08 -7.04 1.03
C LEU A 25 5.44 -6.58 1.57
N LYS A 26 5.92 -7.15 2.67
CA LYS A 26 7.26 -6.82 3.22
C LYS A 26 8.37 -7.08 2.19
N ARG A 27 8.25 -8.13 1.37
CA ARG A 27 9.20 -8.39 0.27
C ARG A 27 9.05 -7.36 -0.84
N THR A 28 7.82 -7.02 -1.21
CA THR A 28 7.53 -5.98 -2.22
C THR A 28 8.08 -4.61 -1.83
N LEU A 29 7.86 -4.17 -0.59
CA LEU A 29 8.36 -2.89 -0.08
C LEU A 29 9.89 -2.84 -0.06
N LYS A 30 10.55 -3.95 0.28
CA LYS A 30 12.01 -4.07 0.19
C LYS A 30 12.54 -3.87 -1.23
N LEU A 31 11.83 -4.35 -2.26
CA LEU A 31 12.22 -4.11 -3.65
C LEU A 31 12.18 -2.62 -4.01
N PHE A 32 11.29 -1.86 -3.37
CA PHE A 32 11.16 -0.42 -3.55
C PHE A 32 12.03 0.44 -2.63
N HIS A 33 12.81 -0.17 -1.73
CA HIS A 33 13.48 0.56 -0.64
C HIS A 33 12.52 1.46 0.17
N ALA A 34 11.27 1.01 0.30
CA ALA A 34 10.22 1.72 1.02
C ALA A 34 9.92 1.08 2.37
N ASP A 35 9.54 1.90 3.34
CA ASP A 35 8.98 1.45 4.61
C ASP A 35 7.45 1.45 4.55
N GLY A 36 6.81 0.55 5.31
CA GLY A 36 5.37 0.41 5.28
C GLY A 36 4.86 -0.91 5.86
N GLY A 37 3.60 -1.21 5.60
CA GLY A 37 2.94 -2.41 6.11
C GLY A 37 1.46 -2.49 5.77
N ILE A 38 0.74 -3.26 6.58
CA ILE A 38 -0.71 -3.41 6.50
C ILE A 38 -1.32 -2.73 7.71
N GLY A 39 -2.17 -1.72 7.48
CA GLY A 39 -3.06 -1.13 8.47
C GLY A 39 -4.34 -1.93 8.60
N ILE A 40 -4.98 -1.85 9.77
CA ILE A 40 -6.25 -2.51 10.06
C ILE A 40 -7.19 -1.45 10.62
N ALA A 41 -8.29 -1.21 9.91
CA ALA A 41 -9.38 -0.41 10.44
C ALA A 41 -10.31 -1.31 11.25
N GLN A 42 -10.63 -0.91 12.47
CA GLN A 42 -11.54 -1.63 13.37
C GLN A 42 -12.67 -0.70 13.83
N ASP A 43 -13.82 -1.27 14.13
CA ASP A 43 -14.86 -0.55 14.85
C ASP A 43 -14.57 -0.46 16.36
N GLN A 44 -15.45 0.23 17.08
CA GLN A 44 -15.39 0.36 18.55
C GLN A 44 -15.46 -0.97 19.31
N HIS A 45 -15.83 -2.07 18.65
CA HIS A 45 -15.91 -3.42 19.21
C HIS A 45 -14.77 -4.31 18.73
N GLN A 46 -13.67 -3.73 18.21
CA GLN A 46 -12.49 -4.43 17.68
C GLN A 46 -12.77 -5.32 16.47
N LYS A 47 -13.95 -5.21 15.86
CA LYS A 47 -14.26 -5.95 14.63
C LYS A 47 -13.54 -5.28 13.46
N ILE A 48 -12.81 -6.08 12.70
CA ILE A 48 -12.10 -5.61 11.51
C ILE A 48 -13.12 -5.13 10.46
N LEU A 49 -12.96 -3.87 10.03
CA LEU A 49 -13.73 -3.22 8.97
C LEU A 49 -13.03 -3.34 7.62
N SER A 50 -11.72 -3.12 7.60
CA SER A 50 -10.90 -3.23 6.39
C SER A 50 -9.42 -3.39 6.72
N TYR A 51 -8.68 -3.82 5.70
CA TYR A 51 -7.22 -3.86 5.68
C TYR A 51 -6.73 -2.83 4.66
N GLU A 52 -5.64 -2.13 5.00
CA GLU A 52 -5.10 -1.06 4.16
C GLU A 52 -3.61 -1.27 3.89
N PHE A 53 -3.17 -1.05 2.66
CA PHE A 53 -1.74 -0.97 2.35
C PHE A 53 -1.20 0.40 2.70
N ILE A 54 -0.11 0.46 3.46
CA ILE A 54 0.53 1.69 3.92
C ILE A 54 1.98 1.73 3.44
N ILE A 55 2.38 2.84 2.82
CA ILE A 55 3.78 3.22 2.61
C ILE A 55 4.07 4.47 3.43
N ASN A 56 5.22 4.51 4.10
CA ASN A 56 5.69 5.66 4.86
C ASN A 56 6.62 6.50 3.97
N LEU A 57 6.18 7.71 3.62
CA LEU A 57 6.96 8.69 2.88
C LEU A 57 7.36 9.81 3.84
N ASN A 58 8.66 10.00 4.09
CA ASN A 58 9.16 11.02 5.04
C ASN A 58 8.45 10.98 6.41
N LYS A 59 8.16 9.78 6.93
CA LYS A 59 7.38 9.55 8.17
C LYS A 59 5.89 9.91 8.10
N VAL A 60 5.37 10.24 6.92
CA VAL A 60 3.94 10.42 6.65
C VAL A 60 3.37 9.09 6.10
N PRO A 61 2.41 8.46 6.79
CA PRO A 61 1.77 7.25 6.28
C PRO A 61 0.81 7.58 5.13
N VAL A 62 0.97 6.89 4.00
CA VAL A 62 0.13 6.98 2.82
C VAL A 62 -0.56 5.64 2.58
N ASN A 63 -1.88 5.64 2.77
CA ASN A 63 -2.74 4.53 2.43
C ASN A 63 -2.97 4.52 0.92
N PHE A 64 -2.79 3.37 0.27
CA PHE A 64 -2.90 3.26 -1.19
C PHE A 64 -3.65 2.01 -1.64
N GLY A 65 -4.42 1.37 -0.78
CA GLY A 65 -5.30 0.30 -1.21
C GLY A 65 -6.08 -0.26 -0.05
N THR A 66 -7.41 -0.29 -0.18
CA THR A 66 -8.31 -0.87 0.82
C THR A 66 -8.78 -2.26 0.36
N CYS A 67 -8.85 -3.19 1.30
CA CYS A 67 -9.38 -4.54 1.12
C CYS A 67 -10.39 -4.84 2.24
N LEU A 68 -11.54 -5.37 1.89
CA LEU A 68 -12.60 -5.72 2.85
C LEU A 68 -12.39 -7.13 3.43
N THR A 69 -11.65 -7.98 2.70
CA THR A 69 -11.38 -9.37 3.11
C THR A 69 -9.89 -9.69 3.07
N THR A 70 -9.50 -10.72 3.81
CA THR A 70 -8.12 -11.24 3.81
C THR A 70 -7.75 -11.89 2.48
N TYR A 71 -8.73 -12.40 1.72
CA TYR A 71 -8.54 -12.91 0.37
C TYR A 71 -8.21 -11.78 -0.60
N GLU A 72 -8.99 -10.70 -0.61
CA GLU A 72 -8.68 -9.50 -1.41
C GLU A 72 -7.29 -8.97 -1.08
N LEU A 73 -6.97 -8.88 0.22
CA LEU A 73 -5.66 -8.44 0.70
C LEU A 73 -4.53 -9.32 0.14
N LEU A 74 -4.71 -10.64 0.17
CA LEU A 74 -3.71 -11.59 -0.34
C LEU A 74 -3.56 -11.51 -1.87
N GLU A 75 -4.67 -11.50 -2.61
CA GLU A 75 -4.64 -11.42 -4.07
C GLU A 75 -4.02 -10.09 -4.54
N LYS A 76 -4.42 -8.98 -3.92
CA LYS A 76 -3.86 -7.66 -4.24
C LYS A 76 -2.37 -7.57 -3.89
N SER A 77 -1.95 -8.19 -2.79
CA SER A 77 -0.52 -8.31 -2.43
C SER A 77 0.29 -9.06 -3.49
N LYS A 78 -0.28 -10.13 -4.09
CA LYS A 78 0.37 -10.87 -5.18
C LYS A 78 0.51 -10.02 -6.43
N LEU A 79 -0.55 -9.32 -6.82
CA LEU A 79 -0.55 -8.43 -7.98
C LEU A 79 0.47 -7.29 -7.81
N TYR A 80 0.51 -6.64 -6.65
CA TYR A 80 1.54 -5.65 -6.37
C TYR A 80 2.94 -6.25 -6.43
N HIS A 81 3.17 -7.42 -5.83
CA HIS A 81 4.49 -8.05 -5.86
C HIS A 81 4.98 -8.33 -7.29
N GLU A 82 4.13 -8.91 -8.12
CA GLU A 82 4.44 -9.16 -9.54
C GLU A 82 4.70 -7.85 -10.28
N LEU A 83 3.81 -6.87 -10.14
CA LEU A 83 3.95 -5.56 -10.77
C LEU A 83 5.28 -4.88 -10.43
N VAL A 84 5.64 -4.82 -9.14
CA VAL A 84 6.88 -4.19 -8.69
C VAL A 84 8.10 -4.93 -9.23
N LYS A 85 8.09 -6.26 -9.13
CA LYS A 85 9.20 -7.09 -9.61
C LYS A 85 9.41 -6.90 -11.11
N ASP A 86 8.34 -6.91 -11.89
CA ASP A 86 8.40 -6.74 -13.34
C ASP A 86 8.87 -5.34 -13.71
N SER A 87 8.38 -4.30 -13.01
CA SER A 87 8.77 -2.91 -13.26
C SER A 87 10.27 -2.70 -13.03
N ILE A 88 10.82 -3.25 -11.94
CA ILE A 88 12.26 -3.17 -11.63
C ILE A 88 13.09 -3.96 -12.66
N THR A 89 12.65 -5.16 -13.01
CA THR A 89 13.38 -6.04 -13.95
C THR A 89 13.45 -5.41 -15.34
N SER A 90 12.32 -4.88 -15.82
CA SER A 90 12.19 -4.29 -17.14
C SER A 90 12.58 -2.81 -17.20
N LYS A 91 12.84 -2.17 -16.04
CA LYS A 91 13.10 -0.73 -15.90
C LYS A 91 11.99 0.14 -16.51
N ILE A 92 10.74 -0.29 -16.35
CA ILE A 92 9.54 0.43 -16.80
C ILE A 92 8.92 1.11 -15.59
N ASP A 93 8.35 2.30 -15.78
CA ASP A 93 7.58 2.97 -14.74
C ASP A 93 6.44 2.06 -14.24
N ILE A 94 6.18 2.08 -12.93
CA ILE A 94 5.19 1.18 -12.33
C ILE A 94 3.77 1.44 -12.84
N TYR A 95 3.40 2.71 -13.07
CA TYR A 95 2.08 3.06 -13.56
C TYR A 95 1.94 2.63 -15.03
N GLU A 96 2.95 2.87 -15.86
CA GLU A 96 2.97 2.42 -17.26
C GLU A 96 2.87 0.89 -17.37
N ASN A 97 3.64 0.16 -16.56
CA ASN A 97 3.59 -1.30 -16.52
C ASN A 97 2.21 -1.79 -16.04
N CYS A 98 1.64 -1.15 -15.03
CA CYS A 98 0.29 -1.49 -14.53
C CYS A 98 -0.77 -1.25 -15.60
N ALA A 99 -0.69 -0.13 -16.32
CA ALA A 99 -1.60 0.20 -17.41
C ALA A 99 -1.52 -0.82 -18.56
N SER A 100 -0.30 -1.23 -18.93
CA SER A 100 -0.08 -2.26 -19.94
C SER A 100 -0.67 -3.62 -19.50
N LYS A 101 -0.38 -4.08 -18.28
CA LYS A 101 -0.94 -5.32 -17.74
C LYS A 101 -2.46 -5.28 -17.59
N ALA A 102 -3.04 -4.12 -17.26
CA ALA A 102 -4.49 -3.97 -17.12
C ALA A 102 -5.27 -4.11 -18.44
N GLN A 103 -4.60 -3.96 -19.60
CA GLN A 103 -5.21 -4.20 -20.91
C GLN A 103 -5.46 -5.69 -21.16
N SER A 104 -4.54 -6.56 -20.72
CA SER A 104 -4.62 -8.01 -20.93
C SER A 104 -5.14 -8.78 -19.71
N ASN A 105 -5.00 -8.23 -18.50
CA ASN A 105 -5.48 -8.82 -17.25
C ASN A 105 -6.27 -7.79 -16.42
N PRO A 106 -7.61 -7.87 -16.41
CA PRO A 106 -8.47 -6.93 -15.68
C PRO A 106 -8.20 -6.83 -14.17
N SER A 107 -7.55 -7.83 -13.57
CA SER A 107 -7.20 -7.84 -12.14
C SER A 107 -6.25 -6.71 -11.74
N TYR A 108 -5.52 -6.12 -12.70
CA TYR A 108 -4.64 -4.96 -12.46
C TYR A 108 -5.37 -3.61 -12.48
N ARG A 109 -6.63 -3.55 -12.92
CA ARG A 109 -7.38 -2.27 -12.99
C ARG A 109 -7.55 -1.61 -11.61
N PRO A 110 -7.88 -2.33 -10.52
CA PRO A 110 -7.94 -1.72 -9.19
C PRO A 110 -6.60 -1.08 -8.78
N LEU A 111 -5.47 -1.73 -9.12
CA LEU A 111 -4.14 -1.21 -8.80
C LEU A 111 -3.86 0.12 -9.51
N MET A 112 -4.41 0.36 -10.70
CA MET A 112 -4.27 1.66 -11.36
C MET A 112 -4.92 2.79 -10.55
N ILE A 113 -6.11 2.55 -10.00
CA ILE A 113 -6.84 3.53 -9.18
C ILE A 113 -6.05 3.81 -7.90
N ASP A 114 -5.58 2.75 -7.25
CA ASP A 114 -4.74 2.84 -6.06
C ASP A 114 -3.48 3.68 -6.29
N LEU A 115 -2.74 3.39 -7.36
CA LEU A 115 -1.51 4.11 -7.73
C LEU A 115 -1.79 5.58 -8.03
N GLN A 116 -2.91 5.88 -8.68
CA GLN A 116 -3.32 7.25 -8.98
C GLN A 116 -3.64 8.03 -7.69
N ILE A 117 -4.42 7.44 -6.77
CA ILE A 117 -4.74 8.05 -5.47
C ILE A 117 -3.47 8.26 -4.65
N ALA A 118 -2.57 7.27 -4.63
CA ALA A 118 -1.29 7.39 -3.95
C ALA A 118 -0.47 8.55 -4.51
N SER A 119 -0.30 8.59 -5.84
CA SER A 119 0.44 9.64 -6.55
C SER A 119 -0.09 11.04 -6.21
N GLU A 120 -1.41 11.25 -6.25
CA GLU A 120 -2.02 12.53 -5.87
C GLU A 120 -1.77 12.89 -4.41
N LYS A 121 -1.84 11.91 -3.50
CA LYS A 121 -1.56 12.13 -2.08
C LYS A 121 -0.09 12.50 -1.84
N VAL A 122 0.85 11.85 -2.53
CA VAL A 122 2.28 12.22 -2.49
C VAL A 122 2.49 13.64 -3.01
N ARG A 123 1.86 13.99 -4.13
CA ARG A 123 1.95 15.34 -4.72
C ARG A 123 1.47 16.40 -3.73
N GLN A 124 0.35 16.17 -3.05
CA GLN A 124 -0.17 17.09 -2.03
C GLN A 124 0.79 17.24 -0.84
N ILE A 125 1.34 16.14 -0.32
CA ILE A 125 2.33 16.17 0.78
C ILE A 125 3.54 17.04 0.38
N HIS A 126 4.08 16.83 -0.82
CA HIS A 126 5.22 17.58 -1.30
C HIS A 126 4.93 19.07 -1.50
N GLN A 127 3.72 19.42 -1.99
CA GLN A 127 3.29 20.81 -2.10
C GLN A 127 3.15 21.49 -0.74
N ILE A 128 2.63 20.78 0.27
CA ILE A 128 2.51 21.30 1.63
C ILE A 128 3.89 21.54 2.24
N GLU A 129 4.82 20.59 2.10
CA GLU A 129 6.21 20.74 2.58
C GLU A 129 6.91 21.95 1.95
N ASN A 130 6.77 22.14 0.63
CA ASN A 130 7.37 23.27 -0.08
C ASN A 130 6.71 24.62 0.30
N ASN A 131 5.41 24.64 0.56
CA ASN A 131 4.68 25.87 0.93
C ASN A 131 4.86 26.24 2.42
N LEU A 132 5.17 25.27 3.29
CA LEU A 132 5.50 25.51 4.71
C LEU A 132 6.94 25.96 4.93
N MET A 133 7.79 25.93 3.90
CA MET A 133 9.08 26.63 3.89
C MET A 133 8.95 27.95 3.12
N PRO A 134 8.46 29.05 3.72
CA PRO A 134 8.74 30.36 3.15
C PRO A 134 10.26 30.52 3.16
N SER A 135 10.82 30.76 1.98
CA SER A 135 12.20 31.14 1.76
C SER A 135 12.70 31.98 2.93
N LYS A 136 13.76 31.54 3.61
CA LYS A 136 14.54 32.44 4.44
C LYS A 136 14.83 33.66 3.57
N LEU A 137 14.23 34.79 3.94
CA LEU A 137 14.53 36.10 3.38
C LEU A 137 16.05 36.22 3.39
N VAL A 138 16.63 36.23 2.19
CA VAL A 138 18.03 36.60 1.99
C VAL A 138 18.05 38.10 2.24
N HIS A 139 18.65 38.48 3.37
CA HIS A 139 18.94 39.86 3.75
C HIS A 139 19.91 40.53 2.77
#